data_AF-A0A7I7TDQ5-F1
#
_entry.id   AF-A0A7I7TDQ5-F1
#
_cell.length_a   1.000
_cell.length_b   1.000
_cell.length_c   1.000
_cell.angle_alpha   90.00
_cell.angle_beta   90.00
_cell.angle_gamma   90.00
#
_symmetry.space_group_name_H-M   'P 1'
#
loop_
_entity.id
_entity.type
_entity.pdbx_description
1 polymer ?
#
loop_
_entity_poly.entity_id
_entity_poly.type
_entity_poly.pdbx_seq_one_letter_code
_entity_poly.pdbx_strand_id
1 'polypeptide(L)'
;MHTHTFVTYEEFGRRFFEVAVTEERVAAAFAEIAGGEFEMGPMAQGPAGLAKVTAKVKIQQPVARRSVGDTITFNVRIPLVIELIVDLRLDKQRFTVDGDIALRATARAAEPLLLVIDIAKPRSSDIAVNVTSKSVRGEILRILAGVDAEIRRFVAAYVADEIDSPASQQAKVIDVAEAVASAWD
;
A
#
# COMPACT_ATOMS: atom_id res chain seq x y z
N MET A 1 40.86 8.51 29.68
CA MET A 1 39.69 7.61 29.79
C MET A 1 39.06 7.54 28.42
N HIS A 2 38.96 6.36 27.81
CA HIS A 2 38.23 6.22 26.54
C HIS A 2 36.72 6.23 26.87
N THR A 3 36.04 7.31 26.52
CA THR A 3 34.61 7.58 26.84
C THR A 3 33.62 6.70 26.07
N HIS A 4 34.10 5.76 25.25
CA HIS A 4 33.31 5.05 24.26
C HIS A 4 33.33 3.55 24.55
N THR A 5 32.15 2.93 24.44
CA THR A 5 32.01 1.47 24.45
C THR A 5 32.08 0.98 23.02
N PHE A 6 33.08 0.16 22.69
CA PHE A 6 33.22 -0.46 21.37
C PHE A 6 32.30 -1.68 21.25
N VAL A 7 31.75 -1.89 20.06
CA VAL A 7 30.89 -3.04 19.70
C VAL A 7 31.44 -3.72 18.44
N THR A 8 31.00 -4.94 18.14
CA THR A 8 31.40 -5.60 16.88
C THR A 8 30.72 -4.95 15.67
N TYR A 9 31.25 -5.19 14.47
CA TYR A 9 30.64 -4.66 13.25
C TYR A 9 29.24 -5.21 13.01
N GLU A 10 29.00 -6.48 13.35
CA GLU A 10 27.69 -7.13 13.26
C GLU A 10 26.68 -6.46 14.20
N GLU A 11 27.09 -6.20 15.45
CA GLU A 11 26.22 -5.53 16.42
C GLU A 11 25.95 -4.07 16.00
N PHE A 12 26.96 -3.37 15.49
CA PHE A 12 26.79 -2.04 14.94
C PHE A 12 25.78 -2.03 13.78
N GLY A 13 25.94 -2.93 12.81
CA GLY A 13 25.04 -3.04 11.66
C GLY A 13 23.60 -3.35 12.08
N ARG A 14 23.43 -4.26 13.03
CA ARG A 14 22.11 -4.58 13.60
C ARG A 14 21.45 -3.36 14.24
N ARG A 15 22.18 -2.66 15.12
CA ARG A 15 21.68 -1.45 15.80
C ARG A 15 21.42 -0.31 14.81
N PHE A 16 22.24 -0.18 13.78
CA PHE A 16 22.04 0.80 12.70
C PHE A 16 20.68 0.61 12.04
N PHE A 17 20.33 -0.62 11.62
CA PHE A 17 19.02 -0.91 11.05
C PHE A 17 17.88 -0.65 12.05
N GLU A 18 18.09 -0.95 13.32
CA GLU A 18 17.10 -0.69 14.37
C GLU A 18 16.80 0.81 14.53
N VAL A 19 17.80 1.67 14.40
CA VAL A 19 17.65 3.13 14.51
C VAL A 19 17.20 3.77 13.18
N ALA A 20 17.79 3.35 12.06
CA ALA A 20 17.61 4.01 10.77
C ALA A 20 16.23 3.73 10.13
N VAL A 21 15.65 2.56 10.38
CA VAL A 21 14.41 2.12 9.74
C VAL A 21 13.21 2.33 10.67
N THR A 22 12.63 3.53 10.66
CA THR A 22 11.48 3.89 11.51
C THR A 22 10.14 3.67 10.80
N GLU A 23 9.04 3.63 11.58
CA GLU A 23 7.68 3.50 11.03
C GLU A 23 7.34 4.69 10.13
N GLU A 24 7.72 5.90 10.51
CA GLU A 24 7.42 7.15 9.80
C GLU A 24 8.14 7.22 8.46
N ARG A 25 9.41 6.81 8.43
CA ARG A 25 10.19 6.77 7.18
C ARG A 25 9.61 5.77 6.20
N VAL A 26 9.23 4.59 6.69
CA VAL A 26 8.60 3.58 5.83
C VAL A 26 7.24 4.09 5.36
N ALA A 27 6.39 4.62 6.24
CA ALA A 27 5.11 5.20 5.84
C ALA A 27 5.27 6.31 4.78
N ALA A 28 6.25 7.20 4.95
CA ALA A 28 6.55 8.25 3.97
C ALA A 28 6.96 7.68 2.60
N ALA A 29 7.78 6.63 2.56
CA ALA A 29 8.14 5.97 1.30
C ALA A 29 6.93 5.35 0.59
N PHE A 30 5.93 4.86 1.34
CA PHE A 30 4.67 4.37 0.79
C PHE A 30 3.68 5.51 0.43
N ALA A 31 3.86 6.73 0.94
CA ALA A 31 2.96 7.85 0.65
C ALA A 31 3.03 8.26 -0.83
N GLU A 32 4.20 8.14 -1.45
CA GLU A 32 4.39 8.34 -2.89
C GLU A 32 3.58 7.32 -3.71
N ILE A 33 3.48 6.07 -3.23
CA ILE A 33 2.64 5.01 -3.83
C ILE A 33 1.15 5.32 -3.62
N ALA A 34 0.81 5.98 -2.51
CA ALA A 34 -0.55 6.21 -2.06
C ALA A 34 -1.19 7.51 -2.57
N GLY A 35 -0.44 8.40 -3.24
CA GLY A 35 -0.94 9.71 -3.71
C GLY A 35 -1.94 9.68 -4.87
N GLY A 36 -2.30 8.49 -5.35
CA GLY A 36 -3.12 8.28 -6.55
C GLY A 36 -4.63 8.34 -6.34
N GLU A 37 -5.32 8.84 -7.36
CA GLU A 37 -6.74 8.60 -7.60
C GLU A 37 -6.90 8.03 -9.00
N PHE A 38 -7.79 7.04 -9.16
CA PHE A 38 -8.09 6.45 -10.45
C PHE A 38 -9.56 6.06 -10.57
N GLU A 39 -10.03 5.95 -11.80
CA GLU A 39 -11.40 5.56 -12.11
C GLU A 39 -11.43 4.21 -12.86
N MET A 40 -12.40 3.37 -12.52
CA MET A 40 -12.63 2.07 -13.14
C MET A 40 -14.05 2.00 -13.72
N GLY A 41 -14.18 1.37 -14.89
CA GLY A 41 -15.46 1.12 -15.55
C GLY A 41 -15.76 2.09 -16.70
N PRO A 42 -17.01 2.09 -17.21
CA PRO A 42 -18.17 1.36 -16.69
C PRO A 42 -18.08 -0.16 -16.93
N MET A 43 -18.27 -0.94 -15.86
CA MET A 43 -18.30 -2.41 -15.88
C MET A 43 -19.75 -2.90 -15.93
N ALA A 44 -20.06 -3.85 -16.82
CA ALA A 44 -21.37 -4.49 -16.84
C ALA A 44 -21.49 -5.53 -15.72
N GLN A 45 -22.50 -5.40 -14.86
CA GLN A 45 -22.69 -6.21 -13.66
C GLN A 45 -24.17 -6.61 -13.49
N GLY A 46 -24.40 -7.64 -12.68
CA GLY A 46 -25.73 -8.20 -12.43
C GLY A 46 -26.29 -9.02 -13.60
N PRO A 47 -27.50 -9.58 -13.45
CA PRO A 47 -28.13 -10.42 -14.48
C PRO A 47 -28.23 -9.70 -15.82
N ALA A 48 -27.82 -10.37 -16.90
CA ALA A 48 -27.80 -9.82 -18.27
C ALA A 48 -27.02 -8.49 -18.44
N GLY A 49 -26.13 -8.13 -17.52
CA GLY A 49 -25.35 -6.89 -17.60
C GLY A 49 -26.19 -5.62 -17.51
N LEU A 50 -27.34 -5.69 -16.83
CA LEU A 50 -28.29 -4.58 -16.72
C LEU A 50 -27.75 -3.41 -15.89
N ALA A 51 -26.79 -3.66 -14.97
CA ALA A 51 -26.14 -2.61 -14.21
C ALA A 51 -24.82 -2.20 -14.85
N LYS A 52 -24.57 -0.90 -14.98
CA LYS A 52 -23.24 -0.36 -15.27
C LYS A 52 -22.66 0.24 -13.99
N VAL A 53 -21.45 -0.18 -13.65
CA VAL A 53 -20.79 0.28 -12.43
C VAL A 53 -19.50 1.01 -12.76
N THR A 54 -19.39 2.24 -12.25
CA THR A 54 -18.15 3.02 -12.25
C THR A 54 -17.66 3.16 -10.81
N ALA A 55 -16.36 3.05 -10.60
CA ALA A 55 -15.74 3.18 -9.29
C ALA A 55 -14.59 4.19 -9.36
N LYS A 56 -14.66 5.25 -8.55
CA LYS A 56 -13.56 6.19 -8.36
C LYS A 56 -12.86 5.82 -7.06
N VAL A 57 -11.59 5.46 -7.13
CA VAL A 57 -10.80 4.98 -6.00
C VAL A 57 -9.79 6.05 -5.61
N LYS A 58 -9.85 6.49 -4.37
CA LYS A 58 -8.87 7.37 -3.76
C LYS A 58 -8.07 6.60 -2.73
N ILE A 59 -6.76 6.56 -2.91
CA ILE A 59 -5.83 5.98 -1.94
C ILE A 59 -5.49 7.05 -0.89
N GLN A 60 -5.48 6.67 0.38
CA GLN A 60 -5.21 7.58 1.50
C GLN A 60 -3.83 7.33 2.09
N GLN A 61 -3.43 8.18 3.05
CA GLN A 61 -2.11 8.09 3.68
C GLN A 61 -1.89 6.74 4.39
N PRO A 62 -0.75 6.08 4.15
CA PRO A 62 -0.42 4.80 4.74
C PRO A 62 -0.03 4.93 6.22
N VAL A 63 -0.27 3.88 6.99
CA VAL A 63 0.24 3.71 8.36
C VAL A 63 1.06 2.43 8.42
N ALA A 64 2.30 2.53 8.90
CA ALA A 64 3.19 1.39 9.08
C ALA A 64 3.25 0.98 10.56
N ARG A 65 3.33 -0.34 10.81
CA ARG A 65 3.61 -0.92 12.12
C ARG A 65 4.82 -1.82 12.02
N ARG A 66 5.82 -1.54 12.84
CA ARG A 66 7.11 -2.21 12.83
C ARG A 66 7.10 -3.45 13.72
N SER A 67 7.85 -4.46 13.31
CA SER A 67 8.16 -5.63 14.12
C SER A 67 9.66 -5.95 13.99
N VAL A 68 10.33 -6.12 15.14
CA VAL A 68 11.76 -6.40 15.22
C VAL A 68 11.96 -7.86 15.62
N GLY A 69 12.55 -8.64 14.73
CA GLY A 69 12.91 -10.05 14.96
C GLY A 69 14.27 -10.33 14.35
N ASP A 70 14.44 -11.46 13.65
CA ASP A 70 15.66 -11.74 12.88
C ASP A 70 15.87 -10.69 11.77
N THR A 71 14.76 -10.22 11.18
CA THR A 71 14.69 -9.06 10.28
C THR A 71 13.74 -8.00 10.85
N ILE A 72 13.85 -6.77 10.34
CA ILE A 72 12.88 -5.72 10.64
C ILE A 72 11.81 -5.75 9.55
N THR A 73 10.56 -5.95 9.97
CA THR A 73 9.41 -6.05 9.07
C THR A 73 8.37 -4.99 9.39
N PHE A 74 7.54 -4.69 8.41
CA PHE A 74 6.48 -3.70 8.50
C PHE A 74 5.17 -4.27 7.97
N ASN A 75 4.12 -4.13 8.77
CA ASN A 75 2.75 -4.25 8.29
C ASN A 75 2.26 -2.85 7.94
N VAL A 76 1.96 -2.61 6.68
CA VAL A 76 1.54 -1.31 6.16
C VAL A 76 0.06 -1.41 5.80
N ARG A 77 -0.74 -0.48 6.31
CA ARG A 77 -2.18 -0.36 6.04
C ARG A 77 -2.44 0.93 5.28
N ILE A 78 -3.09 0.82 4.13
CA ILE A 78 -3.39 1.97 3.28
C ILE A 78 -4.92 2.06 3.11
N PRO A 79 -5.59 3.00 3.79
CA PRO A 79 -7.04 3.15 3.66
C PRO A 79 -7.42 3.61 2.25
N LEU A 80 -8.59 3.17 1.80
CA LEU A 80 -9.18 3.53 0.51
C LEU A 80 -10.54 4.17 0.73
N VAL A 81 -10.86 5.18 -0.07
CA VAL A 81 -12.23 5.68 -0.22
C VAL A 81 -12.64 5.42 -1.66
N ILE A 82 -13.76 4.71 -1.83
CA ILE A 82 -14.24 4.30 -3.14
C ILE A 82 -15.65 4.86 -3.36
N GLU A 83 -15.79 5.72 -4.36
CA GLU A 83 -17.09 6.23 -4.80
C GLU A 83 -17.61 5.34 -5.93
N LEU A 84 -18.75 4.69 -5.69
CA LEU A 84 -19.40 3.82 -6.65
C LEU A 84 -20.62 4.51 -7.24
N ILE A 85 -20.74 4.42 -8.56
CA ILE A 85 -21.94 4.81 -9.31
C ILE A 85 -22.50 3.53 -9.94
N VAL A 86 -23.70 3.14 -9.51
CA VAL A 86 -24.44 2.00 -10.07
C VAL A 86 -25.61 2.55 -10.90
N ASP A 87 -25.54 2.34 -12.21
CA ASP A 87 -26.53 2.77 -13.19
C ASP A 87 -27.36 1.57 -13.65
N LEU A 88 -28.66 1.57 -13.31
CA LEU A 88 -29.65 0.55 -13.66
C LEU A 88 -30.54 0.99 -14.85
N ARG A 89 -30.06 1.92 -15.67
CA ARG A 89 -30.75 2.62 -16.78
C ARG A 89 -31.88 3.55 -16.35
N LEU A 90 -32.82 3.05 -15.54
CA LEU A 90 -33.95 3.82 -15.03
C LEU A 90 -33.58 4.65 -13.80
N ASP A 91 -32.52 4.25 -13.12
CA ASP A 91 -32.10 4.83 -11.85
C ASP A 91 -30.58 4.75 -11.71
N LYS A 92 -29.97 5.79 -11.13
CA LYS A 92 -28.53 5.88 -10.87
C LYS A 92 -28.30 6.14 -9.40
N GLN A 93 -27.67 5.18 -8.74
CA GLN A 93 -27.40 5.17 -7.31
C GLN A 93 -25.92 5.44 -7.06
N ARG A 94 -25.62 6.19 -5.99
CA ARG A 94 -24.26 6.50 -5.55
C ARG A 94 -24.00 5.91 -4.17
N PHE A 95 -22.81 5.33 -4.01
CA PHE A 95 -22.36 4.75 -2.75
C PHE A 95 -20.94 5.22 -2.47
N THR A 96 -20.62 5.40 -1.20
CA THR A 96 -19.23 5.51 -0.74
C THR A 96 -18.93 4.29 0.10
N VAL A 97 -17.86 3.59 -0.23
CA VAL A 97 -17.40 2.41 0.49
C VAL A 97 -15.96 2.60 0.90
N ASP A 98 -15.65 2.19 2.12
CA ASP A 98 -14.28 2.21 2.62
C ASP A 98 -13.58 0.92 2.21
N GLY A 99 -12.28 1.00 1.95
CA GLY A 99 -11.43 -0.15 1.72
C GLY A 99 -10.11 -0.01 2.44
N ASP A 100 -9.29 -1.05 2.35
CA ASP A 100 -7.95 -1.04 2.91
C ASP A 100 -7.04 -2.01 2.15
N ILE A 101 -5.78 -1.60 1.98
CA ILE A 101 -4.69 -2.39 1.43
C ILE A 101 -3.76 -2.82 2.56
N ALA A 102 -3.59 -4.13 2.72
CA ALA A 102 -2.59 -4.71 3.63
C ALA A 102 -1.30 -5.06 2.87
N LEU A 103 -0.24 -4.26 3.05
CA LEU A 103 1.07 -4.54 2.49
C LEU A 103 2.04 -5.02 3.57
N ARG A 104 3.05 -5.77 3.12
CA ARG A 104 4.17 -6.20 3.96
C ARG A 104 5.47 -5.71 3.35
N ALA A 105 6.34 -5.17 4.19
CA ALA A 105 7.68 -4.78 3.81
C ALA A 105 8.73 -5.38 4.75
N THR A 106 9.94 -5.57 4.25
CA THR A 106 11.09 -6.01 5.03
C THR A 106 12.26 -5.07 4.74
N ALA A 107 12.90 -4.56 5.78
CA ALA A 107 14.14 -3.83 5.62
C ALA A 107 15.29 -4.82 5.45
N ARG A 108 16.04 -4.66 4.36
CA ARG A 108 17.15 -5.53 3.99
C ARG A 108 18.43 -4.72 3.81
N ALA A 109 19.54 -5.30 4.22
CA ALA A 109 20.86 -4.87 3.77
C ALA A 109 21.14 -5.50 2.39
N ALA A 110 21.73 -4.72 1.49
CA ALA A 110 22.16 -5.17 0.17
C ALA A 110 23.55 -4.61 -0.16
N GLU A 111 24.29 -5.31 -1.03
CA GLU A 111 25.59 -4.84 -1.51
C GLU A 111 25.44 -3.55 -2.35
N PRO A 112 26.44 -2.64 -2.34
CA PRO A 112 27.65 -2.68 -1.51
C PRO A 112 27.45 -2.17 -0.07
N LEU A 113 26.50 -1.26 0.17
CA LEU A 113 26.10 -0.79 1.51
C LEU A 113 24.72 -0.10 1.42
N LEU A 114 23.75 -0.81 0.84
CA LEU A 114 22.41 -0.30 0.59
C LEU A 114 21.46 -0.78 1.68
N LEU A 115 20.54 0.10 2.06
CA LEU A 115 19.36 -0.25 2.84
C LEU A 115 18.16 -0.22 1.89
N VAL A 116 17.51 -1.38 1.74
CA VAL A 116 16.39 -1.56 0.81
C VAL A 116 15.14 -1.95 1.58
N ILE A 117 14.05 -1.23 1.33
CA ILE A 117 12.71 -1.62 1.76
C ILE A 117 12.12 -2.54 0.70
N ASP A 118 12.24 -3.84 0.92
CA ASP A 118 11.66 -4.87 0.07
C ASP A 118 10.15 -4.99 0.35
N ILE A 119 9.32 -4.63 -0.64
CA ILE A 119 7.87 -4.58 -0.51
C ILE A 119 7.26 -5.72 -1.32
N ALA A 120 6.47 -6.55 -0.67
CA ALA A 120 5.71 -7.59 -1.34
C ALA A 120 4.60 -6.96 -2.20
N LYS A 121 4.51 -7.36 -3.48
CA LYS A 121 3.40 -6.96 -4.35
C LYS A 121 2.07 -7.46 -3.79
N PRO A 122 1.02 -6.61 -3.71
CA PRO A 122 -0.27 -7.04 -3.21
C PRO A 122 -0.92 -8.05 -4.14
N ARG A 123 -1.67 -8.97 -3.53
CA ARG A 123 -2.68 -9.79 -4.21
C ARG A 123 -4.05 -9.20 -3.94
N SER A 124 -5.06 -9.59 -4.72
CA SER A 124 -6.44 -9.17 -4.48
C SER A 124 -6.96 -9.56 -3.08
N SER A 125 -6.41 -10.64 -2.49
CA SER A 125 -6.71 -11.04 -1.11
C SER A 125 -6.18 -10.08 -0.04
N ASP A 126 -5.18 -9.26 -0.40
CA ASP A 126 -4.62 -8.24 0.47
C ASP A 126 -5.43 -6.93 0.43
N ILE A 127 -6.46 -6.86 -0.42
CA ILE A 127 -7.39 -5.73 -0.55
C ILE A 127 -8.72 -6.10 0.11
N ALA A 128 -9.18 -5.26 1.03
CA ALA A 128 -10.51 -5.34 1.62
C ALA A 128 -11.37 -4.18 1.09
N VAL A 129 -12.62 -4.47 0.72
CA VAL A 129 -13.64 -3.45 0.44
C VAL A 129 -14.83 -3.73 1.34
N ASN A 130 -15.24 -2.72 2.10
CA ASN A 130 -16.28 -2.81 3.10
C ASN A 130 -17.53 -2.08 2.61
N VAL A 131 -18.46 -2.84 2.04
CA VAL A 131 -19.77 -2.31 1.62
C VAL A 131 -20.71 -2.32 2.83
N THR A 132 -20.90 -1.17 3.49
CA THR A 132 -21.81 -1.09 4.65
C THR A 132 -23.27 -1.05 4.19
N SER A 133 -24.07 -2.04 4.59
CA SER A 133 -25.39 -2.37 4.03
C SER A 133 -26.57 -1.57 4.55
N LYS A 134 -26.38 -0.55 5.39
CA LYS A 134 -27.47 0.08 6.18
C LYS A 134 -28.62 0.66 5.34
N SER A 135 -28.44 0.88 4.03
CA SER A 135 -29.48 1.36 3.11
C SER A 135 -29.60 0.57 1.80
N VAL A 136 -28.88 -0.55 1.64
CA VAL A 136 -28.75 -1.22 0.34
C VAL A 136 -29.78 -2.34 0.18
N ARG A 137 -30.63 -2.26 -0.86
CA ARG A 137 -31.59 -3.33 -1.21
C ARG A 137 -30.84 -4.60 -1.63
N GLY A 138 -31.39 -5.78 -1.32
CA GLY A 138 -30.72 -7.07 -1.54
C GLY A 138 -30.31 -7.39 -2.99
N GLU A 139 -30.97 -6.80 -3.99
CA GLU A 139 -30.58 -6.93 -5.40
C GLU A 139 -29.33 -6.13 -5.75
N ILE A 140 -29.19 -4.93 -5.17
CA ILE A 140 -28.00 -4.08 -5.33
C ILE A 140 -26.80 -4.71 -4.61
N LEU A 141 -27.01 -5.41 -3.48
CA LEU A 141 -25.95 -6.10 -2.77
C LEU A 141 -25.23 -7.16 -3.63
N ARG A 142 -25.97 -7.89 -4.48
CA ARG A 142 -25.37 -8.87 -5.42
C ARG A 142 -24.51 -8.21 -6.49
N ILE A 143 -24.94 -7.05 -7.00
CA ILE A 143 -24.17 -6.25 -7.95
C ILE A 143 -22.88 -5.76 -7.27
N LEU A 144 -22.98 -5.22 -6.05
CA LEU A 144 -21.83 -4.73 -5.29
C LEU A 144 -20.84 -5.84 -4.92
N ALA A 145 -21.31 -7.07 -4.66
CA ALA A 145 -20.44 -8.22 -4.42
C ALA A 145 -19.62 -8.63 -5.65
N GLY A 146 -20.19 -8.56 -6.86
CA GLY A 146 -19.45 -8.79 -8.10
C GLY A 146 -18.42 -7.68 -8.39
N VAL A 147 -18.77 -6.44 -8.04
CA VAL A 147 -17.89 -5.28 -8.16
C VAL A 147 -16.72 -5.34 -7.18
N ASP A 148 -16.94 -5.81 -5.95
CA ASP A 148 -15.89 -5.95 -4.92
C ASP A 148 -14.69 -6.74 -5.45
N ALA A 149 -14.91 -7.92 -6.02
CA ALA A 149 -13.84 -8.75 -6.56
C ALA A 149 -13.02 -8.01 -7.64
N GLU A 150 -13.71 -7.25 -8.49
CA GLU A 150 -13.09 -6.52 -9.59
C GLU A 150 -12.32 -5.29 -9.09
N ILE A 151 -12.85 -4.56 -8.10
CA ILE A 151 -12.13 -3.49 -7.41
C ILE A 151 -10.84 -4.05 -6.81
N ARG A 152 -10.90 -5.15 -6.05
CA ARG A 152 -9.72 -5.76 -5.43
C ARG A 152 -8.67 -6.17 -6.46
N ARG A 153 -9.10 -6.70 -7.60
CA ARG A 153 -8.21 -7.08 -8.70
C ARG A 153 -7.49 -5.87 -9.28
N PHE A 154 -8.22 -4.83 -9.63
CA PHE A 154 -7.65 -3.62 -10.22
C PHE A 154 -6.77 -2.84 -9.23
N VAL A 155 -7.21 -2.68 -7.99
CA VAL A 155 -6.42 -2.01 -6.95
C VAL A 155 -5.10 -2.73 -6.72
N ALA A 156 -5.12 -4.07 -6.63
CA ALA A 156 -3.89 -4.85 -6.46
C ALA A 156 -2.94 -4.68 -7.66
N ALA A 157 -3.46 -4.69 -8.89
CA ALA A 157 -2.64 -4.46 -10.09
C ALA A 157 -2.06 -3.03 -10.11
N TYR A 158 -2.90 -2.02 -9.87
CA TYR A 158 -2.48 -0.62 -9.82
C TYR A 158 -1.36 -0.40 -8.78
N VAL A 159 -1.52 -0.91 -7.56
CA VAL A 159 -0.50 -0.77 -6.52
C VAL A 159 0.76 -1.58 -6.84
N ALA A 160 0.64 -2.74 -7.49
CA ALA A 160 1.81 -3.49 -7.94
C ALA A 160 2.60 -2.72 -9.01
N ASP A 161 1.92 -2.05 -9.95
CA ASP A 161 2.55 -1.21 -10.97
C ASP A 161 3.19 0.03 -10.34
N GLU A 162 2.52 0.67 -9.37
CA GLU A 162 3.07 1.82 -8.66
C GLU A 162 4.27 1.44 -7.78
N ILE A 163 4.26 0.26 -7.17
CA ILE A 163 5.44 -0.31 -6.50
C ILE A 163 6.61 -0.44 -7.48
N ASP A 164 6.37 -0.78 -8.74
CA ASP A 164 7.41 -0.90 -9.76
C ASP A 164 7.79 0.43 -10.43
N SER A 165 7.11 1.53 -10.10
CA SER A 165 7.39 2.83 -10.71
C SER A 165 8.82 3.31 -10.38
N PRO A 166 9.51 4.02 -11.30
CA PRO A 166 10.88 4.46 -11.06
C PRO A 166 11.04 5.32 -9.79
N ALA A 167 10.06 6.18 -9.51
CA ALA A 167 10.04 7.01 -8.30
C ALA A 167 9.95 6.14 -7.04
N SER A 168 9.06 5.14 -7.04
CA SER A 168 8.92 4.19 -5.93
C SER A 168 10.19 3.36 -5.73
N GLN A 169 10.84 2.90 -6.81
CA GLN A 169 12.07 2.13 -6.71
C GLN A 169 13.21 2.95 -6.08
N GLN A 170 13.33 4.22 -6.44
CA GLN A 170 14.31 5.13 -5.82
C GLN A 170 13.98 5.39 -4.35
N ALA A 171 12.71 5.63 -4.00
CA ALA A 171 12.28 5.91 -2.64
C ALA A 171 12.50 4.74 -1.66
N LYS A 172 12.62 3.50 -2.16
CA LYS A 172 12.84 2.30 -1.34
C LYS A 172 14.30 2.00 -1.06
N VAL A 173 15.23 2.72 -1.69
CA VAL A 173 16.67 2.46 -1.59
C VAL A 173 17.35 3.65 -0.93
N ILE A 174 18.12 3.38 0.12
CA ILE A 174 18.99 4.36 0.76
C ILE A 174 20.43 3.93 0.54
N ASP A 175 21.22 4.77 -0.12
CA ASP A 175 22.67 4.60 -0.24
C ASP A 175 23.35 5.12 1.04
N VAL A 176 23.73 4.18 1.92
CA VAL A 176 24.36 4.53 3.19
C VAL A 176 25.81 4.97 2.96
N ALA A 177 26.50 4.45 1.94
CA ALA A 177 27.87 4.83 1.65
C ALA A 177 27.95 6.28 1.21
N GLU A 178 27.07 6.70 0.30
CA GLU A 178 26.98 8.09 -0.16
C GLU A 178 26.62 9.05 0.99
N ALA A 179 25.67 8.67 1.84
CA ALA A 179 25.25 9.47 2.98
C ALA A 179 26.38 9.67 4.00
N VAL A 180 27.17 8.62 4.27
CA VAL A 180 28.33 8.70 5.18
C VAL A 180 29.46 9.51 4.56
N ALA A 181 29.77 9.30 3.27
CA ALA A 181 30.79 10.08 2.57
C ALA A 181 30.47 11.58 2.62
N SER A 182 29.22 11.94 2.30
CA SER A 182 28.73 13.33 2.33
C SER A 182 28.77 13.97 3.72
N ALA A 183 28.80 13.19 4.79
CA ALA A 183 28.88 13.70 6.16
C ALA A 183 30.33 13.87 6.66
N TRP A 184 31.28 13.25 5.96
CA TRP A 184 32.70 13.26 6.32
C TRP A 184 33.46 14.39 5.61
N ASP A 185 33.03 14.72 4.40
CA ASP A 185 33.51 15.85 3.61
C ASP A 185 32.93 17.20 4.11
#